data_AF-A0A7C6WUX5-F1
#
_entry.id   AF-A0A7C6WUX5-F1
#
_cell.length_a   1.000
_cell.length_b   1.000
_cell.length_c   1.000
_cell.angle_alpha   90.00
_cell.angle_beta   90.00
_cell.angle_gamma   90.00
#
_symmetry.space_group_name_H-M   'P 1'
#
loop_
_entity.id
_entity.type
_entity.pdbx_description
1 polymer ?
#
loop_
_entity_poly.entity_id
_entity_poly.type
_entity_poly.pdbx_seq_one_letter_code
_entity_poly.pdbx_strand_id
1 'polypeptide(L)'
;QPLIKLSRFDSSQLIEVSKKVRHIHGTVHGWNPQSKISDEFIREYVQRFTNAFGKEVSILPRTFLRNFIFVLEAAQKEPMSKIKSLLNISEEQVEEVNKQIKMHGREIAMEMEL
;
A
#
# COMPACT_ATOMS: atom_id res chain seq x y z
N GLN A 1 24.70 -17.74 12.23
CA GLN A 1 23.71 -16.87 12.92
C GLN A 1 22.42 -16.91 12.10
N PRO A 2 21.23 -17.00 12.71
CA PRO A 2 19.98 -17.08 11.94
C PRO A 2 19.67 -15.73 11.27
N LEU A 3 19.50 -15.74 9.95
CA LEU A 3 19.07 -14.58 9.18
C LEU A 3 17.54 -14.41 9.32
N ILE A 4 17.11 -13.38 10.03
CA ILE A 4 15.69 -12.98 10.07
C ILE A 4 15.35 -12.34 8.71
N LYS A 5 14.87 -13.16 7.77
CA LYS A 5 14.33 -12.67 6.49
C LYS A 5 12.96 -12.04 6.76
N LEU A 6 12.85 -10.73 6.55
CA LEU A 6 11.56 -10.03 6.56
C LEU A 6 10.70 -10.52 5.39
N SER A 7 9.61 -11.22 5.70
CA SER A 7 8.58 -11.56 4.71
C SER A 7 7.93 -10.28 4.17
N ARG A 8 7.64 -10.26 2.86
CA ARG A 8 6.92 -9.16 2.21
C ARG A 8 5.43 -9.29 2.53
N PHE A 9 4.73 -8.17 2.72
CA PHE A 9 3.43 -8.17 3.39
C PHE A 9 2.31 -8.85 2.59
N ASP A 10 1.51 -9.67 3.28
CA ASP A 10 0.25 -10.21 2.77
C ASP A 10 -0.92 -9.22 2.93
N SER A 11 -2.07 -9.52 2.32
CA SER A 11 -3.28 -8.70 2.37
C SER A 11 -3.77 -8.36 3.79
N SER A 12 -3.64 -9.28 4.75
CA SER A 12 -4.06 -9.04 6.15
C SER A 12 -3.12 -8.06 6.85
N GLN A 13 -1.82 -8.19 6.62
CA GLN A 13 -0.81 -7.27 7.13
C GLN A 13 -0.96 -5.87 6.52
N LEU A 14 -1.25 -5.78 5.22
CA LEU A 14 -1.57 -4.52 4.55
C LEU A 14 -2.82 -3.84 5.12
N ILE A 15 -3.89 -4.60 5.42
CA ILE A 15 -5.11 -4.09 6.07
C ILE A 15 -4.80 -3.55 7.48
N GLU A 16 -4.09 -4.30 8.33
CA GLU A 16 -3.79 -3.86 9.70
C GLU A 16 -2.83 -2.65 9.75
N VAL A 17 -1.85 -2.61 8.85
CA VAL A 17 -0.98 -1.44 8.68
C VAL A 17 -1.77 -0.22 8.18
N SER A 18 -2.73 -0.41 7.26
CA SER A 18 -3.62 0.67 6.80
C SER A 18 -4.46 1.25 7.94
N LYS A 19 -5.03 0.42 8.82
CA LYS A 19 -5.79 0.89 9.99
C LYS A 19 -4.92 1.74 10.93
N LYS A 20 -3.69 1.29 11.21
CA LYS A 20 -2.72 2.02 12.05
C LYS A 20 -2.33 3.35 11.42
N VAL A 21 -2.01 3.38 10.13
CA VAL A 21 -1.64 4.60 9.41
C VAL A 21 -2.81 5.57 9.29
N ARG A 22 -4.04 5.08 9.04
CA ARG A 22 -5.27 5.87 9.10
C ARG A 22 -5.42 6.57 10.46
N HIS A 23 -5.23 5.83 11.56
CA HIS A 23 -5.30 6.40 12.91
C HIS A 23 -4.23 7.47 13.16
N ILE A 24 -2.95 7.17 12.87
CA ILE A 24 -1.84 8.10 13.03
C ILE A 24 -2.06 9.39 12.21
N HIS A 25 -2.48 9.26 10.95
CA HIS A 25 -2.78 10.40 10.08
C HIS A 25 -3.95 11.25 10.61
N GLY A 26 -4.99 10.64 11.18
CA GLY A 26 -6.08 11.36 11.85
C GLY A 26 -5.60 12.18 13.03
N THR A 27 -4.80 11.57 13.91
CA THR A 27 -4.23 12.23 15.10
C THR A 27 -3.27 13.37 14.73
N VAL A 28 -2.34 13.14 13.79
CA VAL A 28 -1.33 14.16 13.40
C VAL A 28 -1.95 15.34 12.66
N HIS A 29 -3.01 15.11 11.87
CA HIS A 29 -3.65 16.16 11.07
C HIS A 29 -5.00 16.65 11.63
N GLY A 30 -5.34 16.29 12.88
CA GLY A 30 -6.50 16.83 13.60
C GLY A 30 -7.87 16.53 13.00
N TRP A 31 -8.07 15.38 12.36
CA TRP A 31 -9.35 15.03 11.71
C TRP A 31 -9.77 13.57 11.94
N ASN A 32 -11.02 13.25 11.59
CA ASN A 32 -11.57 11.89 11.68
C ASN A 32 -11.56 11.20 10.30
N PRO A 33 -10.48 10.52 9.89
CA PRO A 33 -10.42 9.80 8.62
C PRO A 33 -11.36 8.60 8.54
N GLN A 34 -11.76 8.01 9.68
CA GLN A 34 -12.69 6.87 9.69
C GLN A 34 -14.11 7.24 9.20
N SER A 35 -14.44 8.53 9.17
CA SER A 35 -15.68 9.06 8.56
C SER A 35 -15.73 8.98 7.02
N LYS A 36 -14.58 8.85 6.35
CA LYS A 36 -14.47 8.70 4.88
C LYS A 36 -13.83 7.37 4.47
N ILE A 37 -12.71 7.03 5.12
CA ILE A 37 -11.91 5.83 4.88
C ILE A 37 -12.31 4.76 5.90
N SER A 38 -13.42 4.08 5.63
CA SER A 38 -13.93 2.97 6.46
C SER A 38 -13.00 1.75 6.41
N ASP A 39 -13.20 0.80 7.33
CA ASP A 39 -12.48 -0.48 7.30
C ASP A 39 -12.78 -1.28 6.01
N GLU A 40 -13.98 -1.12 5.44
CA GLU A 40 -14.34 -1.78 4.18
C GLU A 40 -13.68 -1.12 2.97
N PHE A 41 -13.55 0.22 2.96
CA PHE A 41 -12.74 0.91 1.96
C PHE A 41 -11.27 0.43 2.00
N ILE A 42 -10.72 0.16 3.19
CA ILE A 42 -9.38 -0.41 3.34
C ILE A 42 -9.31 -1.82 2.73
N ARG A 43 -10.31 -2.68 2.93
CA ARG A 43 -10.37 -4.01 2.30
C ARG A 43 -10.45 -3.91 0.78
N GLU A 44 -11.37 -3.11 0.25
CA GLU A 44 -11.51 -2.87 -1.19
C GLU A 44 -10.21 -2.34 -1.79
N TYR A 45 -9.58 -1.36 -1.14
CA TYR A 45 -8.34 -0.75 -1.60
C TYR A 45 -7.20 -1.77 -1.62
N VAL A 46 -6.97 -2.51 -0.53
CA VAL A 46 -5.94 -3.56 -0.48
C VAL A 46 -6.23 -4.65 -1.50
N GLN A 47 -7.49 -5.06 -1.69
CA GLN A 47 -7.86 -6.11 -2.66
C GLN A 47 -7.66 -5.66 -4.12
N ARG A 48 -7.93 -4.38 -4.43
CA ARG A 48 -7.56 -3.78 -5.73
C ARG A 48 -6.04 -3.70 -5.88
N PHE A 49 -5.34 -3.27 -4.83
CA PHE A 49 -3.89 -3.10 -4.78
C PHE A 49 -3.11 -4.43 -4.73
N THR A 50 -3.72 -5.58 -4.46
CA THR A 50 -3.09 -6.90 -4.69
C THR A 50 -3.47 -7.49 -6.04
N ASN A 51 -4.73 -7.33 -6.49
CA ASN A 51 -5.16 -7.79 -7.81
C ASN A 51 -4.39 -7.12 -8.97
N ALA A 52 -4.17 -5.80 -8.90
CA ALA A 52 -3.54 -5.02 -9.97
C ALA A 52 -2.09 -5.45 -10.31
N PHE A 53 -1.42 -6.15 -9.39
CA PHE A 53 -0.05 -6.64 -9.58
C PHE A 53 0.00 -8.18 -9.62
N GLY A 54 -1.13 -8.87 -9.83
CA GLY A 54 -1.15 -10.32 -10.03
C GLY A 54 -1.33 -11.18 -8.77
N LYS A 55 -2.06 -10.69 -7.77
CA LYS A 55 -2.55 -11.39 -6.56
C LYS A 55 -1.50 -11.83 -5.52
N GLU A 56 -0.33 -12.31 -5.95
CA GLU A 56 0.74 -12.78 -5.05
C GLU A 56 2.05 -11.99 -5.20
N VAL A 57 2.03 -10.85 -5.91
CA VAL A 57 3.18 -9.93 -5.89
C VAL A 57 3.38 -9.41 -4.47
N SER A 58 4.41 -9.95 -3.82
CA SER A 58 5.53 -9.27 -3.15
C SER A 58 5.48 -7.73 -2.96
N ILE A 59 4.38 -7.18 -2.43
CA ILE A 59 4.20 -5.72 -2.31
C ILE A 59 5.27 -5.13 -1.39
N LEU A 60 6.07 -4.21 -1.95
CA LEU A 60 7.02 -3.41 -1.18
C LEU A 60 6.22 -2.48 -0.24
N PRO A 61 6.30 -2.66 1.10
CA PRO A 61 5.40 -1.97 2.02
C PRO A 61 5.47 -0.44 1.89
N ARG A 62 6.65 0.09 1.56
CA ARG A 62 6.88 1.52 1.32
C ARG A 62 6.03 2.08 0.18
N THR A 63 5.85 1.34 -0.91
CA THR A 63 5.14 1.83 -2.10
C THR A 63 3.63 1.71 -1.94
N PHE A 64 3.14 0.69 -1.24
CA PHE A 64 1.75 0.66 -0.75
C PHE A 64 1.47 1.85 0.20
N LEU A 65 2.31 2.03 1.22
CA LEU A 65 2.15 3.08 2.22
C LEU A 65 2.11 4.49 1.61
N ARG A 66 2.99 4.78 0.63
CA ARG A 66 2.98 6.06 -0.10
C ARG A 66 1.64 6.31 -0.77
N ASN A 67 1.10 5.33 -1.50
CA ASN A 67 -0.16 5.47 -2.21
C ASN A 67 -1.36 5.57 -1.23
N PHE A 68 -1.35 4.82 -0.12
CA PHE A 68 -2.39 4.93 0.90
C PHE A 68 -2.36 6.29 1.65
N ILE A 69 -1.17 6.86 1.89
CA ILE A 69 -1.04 8.23 2.43
C ILE A 69 -1.59 9.26 1.45
N PHE A 70 -1.30 9.14 0.14
CA PHE A 70 -1.88 10.04 -0.86
C PHE A 70 -3.42 9.98 -0.89
N VAL A 71 -4.01 8.78 -0.74
CA VAL A 71 -5.47 8.62 -0.57
C VAL A 71 -5.98 9.28 0.71
N LEU A 72 -5.24 9.19 1.84
CA LEU A 72 -5.60 9.88 3.09
C LEU A 72 -5.50 11.41 2.98
N GLU A 73 -4.49 11.95 2.30
CA GLU A 73 -4.35 13.39 2.04
C GLU A 73 -5.46 13.92 1.15
N ALA A 74 -5.77 13.23 0.05
CA ALA A 74 -6.92 13.55 -0.79
C ALA A 74 -8.23 13.44 0.00
N ALA A 75 -8.34 12.44 0.87
CA ALA A 75 -9.50 12.26 1.73
C ALA A 75 -9.66 13.33 2.80
N GLN A 76 -8.58 13.96 3.26
CA GLN A 76 -8.70 15.13 4.13
C GLN A 76 -9.32 16.30 3.36
N LYS A 77 -8.82 16.56 2.14
CA LYS A 77 -9.07 17.77 1.35
C LYS A 77 -10.39 17.74 0.55
N GLU A 78 -10.84 16.56 0.10
CA GLU A 78 -11.91 16.45 -0.91
C GLU A 78 -13.15 15.63 -0.46
N PRO A 79 -14.32 15.79 -1.11
CA PRO A 79 -15.51 14.96 -0.88
C PRO A 79 -15.34 13.51 -1.38
N MET A 80 -16.02 12.55 -0.74
CA MET A 80 -15.89 11.12 -1.03
C MET A 80 -16.23 10.72 -2.48
N SER A 81 -17.08 11.50 -3.16
CA SER A 81 -17.40 11.34 -4.58
C SER A 81 -16.18 11.50 -5.49
N LYS A 82 -15.23 12.38 -5.16
CA LYS A 82 -13.95 12.53 -5.89
C LYS A 82 -12.91 11.46 -5.53
N ILE A 83 -13.02 10.84 -4.35
CA ILE A 83 -12.02 9.88 -3.86
C ILE A 83 -12.17 8.52 -4.55
N LYS A 84 -13.38 8.15 -5.00
CA LYS A 84 -13.63 6.85 -5.65
C LYS A 84 -12.85 6.64 -6.95
N SER A 85 -12.42 7.68 -7.66
CA SER A 85 -11.52 7.53 -8.82
C SER A 85 -10.09 7.16 -8.42
N LEU A 86 -9.63 7.53 -7.21
CA LEU A 86 -8.33 7.17 -6.66
C LEU A 86 -8.23 5.70 -6.21
N LEU A 87 -9.33 4.94 -6.32
CA LEU A 87 -9.34 3.47 -6.20
C LEU A 87 -8.85 2.77 -7.48
N ASN A 88 -8.74 3.49 -8.59
CA ASN A 88 -8.15 2.97 -9.83
C ASN A 88 -6.66 3.26 -9.82
N ILE A 89 -5.86 2.21 -9.64
CA ILE A 89 -4.40 2.25 -9.74
C ILE A 89 -4.05 2.37 -11.23
N SER A 90 -3.18 3.31 -11.59
CA SER A 90 -2.79 3.51 -12.98
C SER A 90 -1.84 2.41 -13.48
N GLU A 91 -1.82 2.20 -14.79
CA GLU A 91 -0.88 1.26 -15.42
C GLU A 91 0.58 1.69 -15.15
N GLU A 92 0.86 3.00 -15.11
CA GLU A 92 2.14 3.57 -14.69
C GLU A 92 2.56 3.17 -13.26
N GLN A 93 1.62 3.19 -12.29
CA GLN A 93 1.89 2.70 -10.93
C GLN A 93 2.14 1.17 -10.91
N VAL A 94 1.47 0.42 -11.78
CA VAL A 94 1.72 -1.02 -11.97
C VAL A 94 3.12 -1.27 -12.55
N GLU A 95 3.56 -0.49 -13.53
CA GLU A 95 4.90 -0.58 -14.11
C GLU A 95 6.00 -0.17 -13.12
N GLU A 96 5.84 0.92 -12.36
CA GLU A 96 6.86 1.38 -11.40
C GLU A 96 7.14 0.31 -10.34
N VAL A 97 6.10 -0.27 -9.75
CA VAL A 97 6.23 -1.34 -8.75
C VAL A 97 6.83 -2.60 -9.37
N ASN A 98 6.39 -3.02 -10.56
CA ASN A 98 6.98 -4.17 -11.27
C ASN A 98 8.46 -3.96 -11.58
N LYS A 99 8.88 -2.73 -11.89
CA LYS A 99 10.29 -2.35 -12.06
C LYS A 99 11.05 -2.43 -10.72
N GLN A 100 10.51 -1.87 -9.64
CA GLN A 100 11.11 -1.96 -8.29
C GLN A 100 11.28 -3.42 -7.84
N ILE A 101 10.29 -4.28 -8.05
CA ILE A 101 10.35 -5.71 -7.71
C ILE A 101 11.44 -6.43 -8.51
N LYS A 102 11.56 -6.16 -9.82
CA LYS A 102 12.61 -6.72 -10.67
C LYS A 102 14.01 -6.28 -10.25
N MET A 103 14.18 -5.07 -9.71
CA MET A 103 15.47 -4.60 -9.17
C MET A 103 15.78 -5.31 -7.84
N HIS A 104 14.87 -5.29 -6.87
CA HIS A 104 15.04 -5.99 -5.58
C HIS A 104 15.22 -7.51 -5.73
N GLY A 105 14.61 -8.12 -6.76
CA GLY A 105 14.83 -9.53 -7.09
C GLY A 105 16.23 -9.83 -7.62
N ARG A 106 16.88 -8.88 -8.29
CA ARG A 106 18.27 -9.00 -8.75
C ARG A 106 19.27 -8.75 -7.63
N GLU A 107 19.02 -7.76 -6.77
CA GLU A 107 19.86 -7.48 -5.59
C GLU A 107 19.96 -8.72 -4.68
N ILE A 108 18.82 -9.34 -4.34
CA ILE A 108 18.79 -10.56 -3.52
C ILE A 108 19.46 -11.77 -4.22
N ALA A 109 19.42 -11.84 -5.56
CA ALA A 109 20.11 -12.90 -6.29
C ALA A 109 21.64 -12.73 -6.23
N MET A 110 22.13 -11.49 -6.40
CA MET A 110 23.56 -11.18 -6.27
C MET A 110 24.08 -11.37 -4.84
N GLU A 111 23.27 -11.09 -3.81
CA GLU A 111 23.57 -11.41 -2.41
C GLU A 111 23.59 -12.92 -2.10
N MET A 112 23.17 -13.79 -3.03
CA MET A 112 23.17 -15.25 -2.90
C MET A 112 24.22 -15.97 -3.76
N GLU A 113 25.00 -15.22 -4.56
CA GLU A 113 26.12 -15.74 -5.38
C GLU A 113 27.50 -15.34 -4.80
N LEU A 114 27.53 -14.85 -3.55
CA LEU A 114 28.71 -14.38 -2.79
C LEU A 114 28.87 -15.12 -1.45
#